data_AF-A0AAW0FPY5-F1
#
_entry.id   AF-A0AAW0FPY5-F1
#
_cell.length_a   1.000
_cell.length_b   1.000
_cell.length_c   1.000
_cell.angle_alpha   90.00
_cell.angle_beta   90.00
_cell.angle_gamma   90.00
#
_symmetry.space_group_name_H-M   'P 1'
#
loop_
_entity.id
_entity.type
_entity.pdbx_description
1 polymer ?
#
loop_
_entity_poly.entity_id
_entity_poly.type
_entity_poly.pdbx_seq_one_letter_code
_entity_poly.pdbx_strand_id
1 'polypeptide(L)'
;MINNANASTSNQTNPAQTTGATAVDENMSEEDRIKMMFQNQSNVWAQTQDELSTHKMIHFKPTAGVTNAEDLPPPGYMCYRCGGKDHWIRNCPTNTDPNFEETLEGAAETGKDGITRNEDGELIDAKGNTYMITEDGEYVIAMADNKTWLNYQQKQQNAVMKAKIEFEQKLSERIEQDKKTEFLDPLKSNKVLRSPIVMTPCCQDKSKLKNMKNFNYHQPDLEQLLIDKDFHCPNCDTEDIFLDSLIRNTDLEQQINDYAKEIGLENPDEESLKRSVDAVRR
;
A
#
# COMPACT_ATOMS: atom_id res chain seq x y z
N MET A 1 58.74 26.18 5.28
CA MET A 1 57.45 26.81 4.90
C MET A 1 56.49 25.66 4.64
N ILE A 2 55.98 24.99 5.67
CA ILE A 2 54.72 25.22 6.43
C ILE A 2 53.46 25.17 5.55
N ASN A 3 52.51 24.32 6.01
CA ASN A 3 51.07 24.16 5.72
C ASN A 3 50.78 22.90 4.89
N ASN A 4 50.28 21.77 5.42
CA ASN A 4 49.22 21.47 6.41
C ASN A 4 47.85 22.03 6.03
N ALA A 5 46.98 21.16 5.50
CA ALA A 5 45.54 21.38 5.41
C ALA A 5 44.81 20.05 5.67
N ASN A 6 44.25 19.96 6.88
CA ASN A 6 43.30 18.95 7.32
C ASN A 6 42.08 18.89 6.38
N ALA A 7 41.76 17.71 5.87
CA ALA A 7 40.43 17.41 5.36
C ALA A 7 39.55 17.01 6.54
N SER A 8 38.79 17.97 7.09
CA SER A 8 37.77 17.71 8.10
C SER A 8 36.55 17.06 7.44
N THR A 9 36.31 15.81 7.80
CA THR A 9 35.10 15.04 7.53
C THR A 9 33.93 15.68 8.26
N SER A 10 33.00 16.33 7.54
CA SER A 10 31.72 16.74 8.12
C SER A 10 30.75 15.55 8.12
N ASN A 11 30.65 14.88 9.27
CA ASN A 11 29.53 14.03 9.65
C ASN A 11 28.22 14.83 9.52
N GLN A 12 27.38 14.51 8.54
CA GLN A 12 25.98 14.90 8.57
C GLN A 12 25.23 13.93 9.48
N THR A 13 25.08 14.35 10.73
CA THR A 13 24.11 13.80 11.67
C THR A 13 22.70 14.12 11.18
N ASN A 14 21.94 13.07 10.89
CA ASN A 14 20.51 13.10 10.63
C ASN A 14 19.78 13.48 11.93
N PRO A 15 19.04 14.59 12.04
CA PRO A 15 18.21 14.81 13.21
C PRO A 15 16.91 14.02 13.04
N ALA A 16 16.86 12.86 13.69
CA ALA A 16 15.60 12.26 14.09
C ALA A 16 14.88 13.25 15.02
N GLN A 17 13.84 13.92 14.52
CA GLN A 17 12.93 14.68 15.39
C GLN A 17 11.83 13.75 15.90
N THR A 18 12.16 13.18 17.05
CA THR A 18 11.31 13.01 18.23
C THR A 18 9.90 13.59 18.09
N THR A 19 8.92 12.70 17.99
CA THR A 19 7.53 12.96 18.37
C THR A 19 7.49 13.36 19.84
N GLY A 20 7.52 14.66 20.11
CA GLY A 20 7.28 15.20 21.44
C GLY A 20 5.81 14.99 21.80
N ALA A 21 5.52 13.93 22.55
CA ALA A 21 4.25 13.79 23.25
C ALA A 21 4.13 14.97 24.22
N THR A 22 3.36 15.99 23.84
CA THR A 22 2.97 17.05 24.76
C THR A 22 2.01 16.41 25.77
N ALA A 23 2.41 16.39 27.03
CA ALA A 23 1.59 15.89 28.13
C ALA A 23 0.23 16.61 28.09
N VAL A 24 -0.83 15.84 27.87
CA VAL A 24 -2.20 16.35 27.92
C VAL A 24 -2.55 16.48 29.39
N ASP A 25 -2.59 17.72 29.89
CA ASP A 25 -3.05 18.03 31.24
C ASP A 25 -4.53 17.62 31.39
N GLU A 26 -4.87 16.84 32.42
CA GLU A 26 -6.20 16.25 32.63
C GLU A 26 -7.28 17.29 32.98
N ASN A 27 -6.94 18.59 33.01
CA ASN A 27 -7.85 19.69 33.36
C ASN A 27 -8.14 20.67 32.20
N MET A 28 -7.75 20.34 30.96
CA MET A 28 -8.13 21.14 29.79
C MET A 28 -9.54 20.76 29.30
N SER A 29 -10.36 21.77 29.00
CA SER A 29 -11.70 21.57 28.42
C SER A 29 -11.60 20.80 27.10
N GLU A 30 -12.63 20.00 26.78
CA GLU A 30 -12.66 19.19 25.56
C GLU A 30 -12.53 20.09 24.31
N GLU A 31 -13.14 21.28 24.32
CA GLU A 31 -12.95 22.27 23.26
C GLU A 31 -11.50 22.75 23.11
N ASP A 32 -10.77 22.97 24.21
CA ASP A 32 -9.38 23.41 24.15
C ASP A 32 -8.44 22.31 23.66
N ARG A 33 -8.75 21.04 23.99
CA ARG A 33 -8.01 19.89 23.47
C ARG A 33 -8.24 19.71 21.96
N ILE A 34 -9.48 19.88 21.51
CA ILE A 34 -9.83 19.84 20.08
C ILE A 34 -9.11 20.99 19.35
N LYS A 35 -9.14 22.20 19.92
CA LYS A 35 -8.43 23.37 19.36
C LYS A 35 -6.91 23.15 19.28
N MET A 36 -6.30 22.56 20.31
CA MET A 36 -4.88 22.22 20.30
C MET A 36 -4.55 21.14 19.25
N MET A 37 -5.44 20.16 19.06
CA MET A 37 -5.28 19.14 18.02
C MET A 37 -5.41 19.73 16.61
N PHE A 38 -6.37 20.62 16.38
CA PHE A 38 -6.52 21.36 15.11
C PHE A 38 -5.32 22.27 14.84
N GLN A 39 -4.80 22.95 15.86
CA GLN A 39 -3.60 23.78 15.74
C GLN A 39 -2.35 22.95 15.43
N ASN A 40 -2.21 21.76 16.04
CA ASN A 40 -1.09 20.88 15.74
C ASN A 40 -1.17 20.36 14.30
N GLN A 41 -2.36 19.95 13.84
CA GLN A 41 -2.57 19.56 12.44
C GLN A 41 -2.31 20.71 11.45
N SER A 42 -2.81 21.92 11.73
CA SER A 42 -2.59 23.08 10.87
C SER A 42 -1.12 23.47 10.76
N ASN A 43 -0.37 23.36 11.86
CA ASN A 43 1.06 23.67 11.88
C ASN A 43 1.87 22.67 11.04
N VAL A 44 1.55 21.37 11.11
CA VAL A 44 2.20 20.35 10.27
C VAL A 44 1.92 20.58 8.79
N TRP A 45 0.69 20.95 8.42
CA TRP A 45 0.36 21.27 7.02
C TRP A 45 1.05 22.53 6.52
N ALA A 46 1.08 23.60 7.32
CA ALA A 46 1.78 24.83 6.98
C ALA A 46 3.29 24.58 6.77
N GLN A 47 3.90 23.79 7.65
CA GLN A 47 5.32 23.43 7.53
C GLN A 47 5.61 22.58 6.29
N THR A 48 4.76 21.59 6.00
CA THR A 48 4.89 20.75 4.81
C THR A 48 4.76 21.57 3.52
N GLN A 49 3.84 22.55 3.51
CA GLN A 49 3.64 23.44 2.37
C GLN A 49 4.85 24.36 2.14
N ASP A 50 5.44 24.88 3.22
CA ASP A 50 6.65 25.71 3.15
C ASP A 50 7.87 24.89 2.66
N GLU A 51 8.05 23.66 3.17
CA GLU A 51 9.09 22.73 2.71
C GLU A 51 8.94 22.34 1.23
N LEU A 52 7.71 22.10 0.77
CA LEU A 52 7.44 21.82 -0.66
C LEU A 52 7.70 23.05 -1.54
N SER A 53 7.44 24.26 -1.04
CA SER A 53 7.70 25.49 -1.77
C SER A 53 9.20 25.78 -1.93
N THR A 54 10.03 25.34 -0.97
CA THR A 54 11.48 25.52 -0.98
C THR A 54 12.21 24.43 -1.76
N HIS A 55 11.58 23.30 -2.06
CA HIS A 55 12.16 22.23 -2.87
C HIS A 55 12.22 22.62 -4.36
N LYS A 56 13.36 23.15 -4.79
CA LYS A 56 13.63 23.47 -6.20
C LYS A 56 13.76 22.18 -7.03
N MET A 57 12.88 21.99 -8.01
CA MET A 57 13.04 20.89 -8.98
C MET A 57 14.37 21.03 -9.74
N ILE A 58 15.22 20.02 -9.67
CA ILE A 58 16.46 19.94 -10.43
C ILE A 58 16.15 19.48 -11.86
N HIS A 59 16.15 20.41 -12.81
CA HIS A 59 16.13 20.07 -14.23
C HIS A 59 17.49 19.50 -14.65
N PHE A 60 17.52 18.21 -14.96
CA PHE A 60 18.68 17.57 -15.58
C PHE A 60 18.80 18.07 -17.02
N LYS A 61 19.85 18.84 -17.33
CA LYS A 61 20.19 19.24 -18.70
C LYS A 61 21.19 18.22 -19.27
N PRO A 62 20.83 17.38 -20.25
CA PRO A 62 21.82 16.59 -20.96
C PRO A 62 22.64 17.51 -21.87
N THR A 63 23.96 17.40 -21.77
CA THR A 63 24.94 18.10 -22.58
C THR A 63 24.83 17.67 -24.04
N ALA A 64 24.83 18.66 -24.93
CA ALA A 64 24.68 18.53 -26.37
C ALA A 64 25.65 17.56 -27.04
N GLY A 65 25.11 16.74 -27.93
CA GLY A 65 25.87 16.00 -28.94
C GLY A 65 25.05 14.85 -29.50
N VAL A 66 24.89 14.85 -30.82
CA VAL A 66 24.31 13.81 -31.68
C VAL A 66 22.88 14.09 -32.15
N THR A 67 22.80 14.12 -33.48
CA THR A 67 21.71 14.52 -34.36
C THR A 67 20.55 13.53 -34.38
N ASN A 68 19.33 14.08 -34.48
CA ASN A 68 18.10 13.45 -34.99
C ASN A 68 17.41 12.40 -34.10
N ALA A 69 16.84 12.86 -32.98
CA ALA A 69 15.68 12.24 -32.32
C ALA A 69 14.94 13.22 -31.35
N GLU A 70 15.22 14.52 -31.44
CA GLU A 70 14.93 15.53 -30.40
C GLU A 70 13.62 16.31 -30.60
N ASP A 71 12.86 16.06 -31.68
CA ASP A 71 11.65 16.86 -31.98
C ASP A 71 10.34 16.21 -31.50
N LEU A 72 10.42 14.96 -31.00
CA LEU A 72 9.29 14.34 -30.32
C LEU A 72 9.34 14.70 -28.84
N PRO A 73 8.24 15.23 -28.29
CA PRO A 73 8.21 15.61 -26.90
C PRO A 73 8.18 14.34 -26.01
N PRO A 74 8.58 14.43 -24.73
CA PRO A 74 8.65 13.26 -23.85
C PRO A 74 7.32 12.52 -23.73
N PRO A 75 7.32 11.19 -23.45
CA PRO A 75 6.10 10.41 -23.27
C PRO A 75 5.21 11.03 -22.19
N GLY A 76 4.07 11.61 -22.60
CA GLY A 76 3.13 12.31 -21.71
C GLY A 76 2.95 13.80 -22.01
N TYR A 77 3.80 14.42 -22.84
CA TYR A 77 3.54 15.77 -23.34
C TYR A 77 2.43 15.73 -24.39
N MET A 78 1.48 16.66 -24.26
CA MET A 78 0.44 16.90 -25.26
C MET A 78 0.55 18.36 -25.71
N CYS A 79 0.54 18.59 -27.02
CA CYS A 79 0.55 19.93 -27.59
C CYS A 79 -0.73 20.66 -27.18
N TYR A 80 -0.59 21.76 -26.43
CA TYR A 80 -1.74 22.50 -25.90
C TYR A 80 -2.68 22.98 -27.02
N ARG A 81 -2.14 23.35 -28.19
CA ARG A 81 -2.98 23.85 -29.30
C ARG A 81 -3.87 22.76 -29.90
N CYS A 82 -3.36 21.54 -30.15
CA CYS A 82 -4.05 20.50 -30.94
C CYS A 82 -4.24 19.13 -30.26
N GLY A 83 -3.80 18.97 -29.00
CA GLY A 83 -3.86 17.69 -28.27
C GLY A 83 -2.86 16.61 -28.72
N GLY A 84 -2.17 16.79 -29.85
CA GLY A 84 -1.21 15.82 -30.39
C GLY A 84 0.02 15.60 -29.50
N LYS A 85 0.45 14.34 -29.37
CA LYS A 85 1.61 13.94 -28.54
C LYS A 85 2.93 13.88 -29.30
N ASP A 86 2.91 14.26 -30.58
CA ASP A 86 3.97 13.96 -31.55
C ASP A 86 4.86 15.18 -31.90
N HIS A 87 4.58 16.35 -31.32
CA HIS A 87 5.33 17.58 -31.60
C HIS A 87 5.22 18.59 -30.47
N TRP A 88 6.21 19.46 -30.36
CA TRP A 88 6.16 20.63 -29.48
C TRP A 88 5.16 21.67 -30.00
N ILE A 89 4.54 22.44 -29.10
CA ILE A 89 3.59 23.52 -29.46
C ILE A 89 4.13 24.51 -30.51
N ARG A 90 5.46 24.73 -30.52
CA ARG A 90 6.14 25.60 -31.49
C ARG A 90 6.16 25.01 -32.91
N ASN A 91 6.21 23.68 -33.02
CA ASN A 91 6.26 22.93 -34.27
C ASN A 91 4.89 22.31 -34.61
N CYS A 92 3.81 22.80 -33.99
CA CYS A 92 2.50 22.22 -34.17
C CYS A 92 1.96 22.49 -35.60
N PRO A 93 1.57 21.46 -36.36
CA PRO A 93 1.19 21.59 -37.77
C PRO A 93 -0.04 22.49 -38.01
N THR A 94 -0.84 22.74 -36.97
CA THR A 94 -2.00 23.64 -37.05
C THR A 94 -1.64 25.12 -36.85
N ASN A 95 -0.36 25.52 -36.92
CA ASN A 95 0.09 26.88 -36.50
C ASN A 95 -0.19 27.92 -37.59
N THR A 96 -0.37 27.42 -38.80
CA THR A 96 -0.72 28.17 -40.00
C THR A 96 -2.22 28.39 -40.17
N ASP A 97 -3.08 27.86 -39.30
CA ASP A 97 -4.53 28.05 -39.36
C ASP A 97 -5.02 29.03 -38.27
N PRO A 98 -5.41 30.27 -38.63
CA PRO A 98 -5.93 31.26 -37.68
C PRO A 98 -7.33 30.93 -37.12
N ASN A 99 -8.03 29.94 -37.69
CA ASN A 99 -9.38 29.54 -37.28
C ASN A 99 -9.40 28.23 -36.47
N PHE A 100 -8.23 27.76 -36.03
CA PHE A 100 -8.12 26.53 -35.25
C PHE A 100 -8.52 26.78 -33.79
N GLU A 101 -9.74 26.37 -33.45
CA GLU A 101 -10.25 26.37 -32.08
C GLU A 101 -9.61 25.22 -31.28
N GLU A 102 -9.21 25.51 -30.06
CA GLU A 102 -8.36 24.66 -29.22
C GLU A 102 -9.19 23.54 -28.58
N THR A 103 -9.28 22.36 -29.22
CA THR A 103 -9.84 21.17 -28.55
C THR A 103 -8.79 20.58 -27.61
N LEU A 104 -8.66 21.18 -26.42
CA LEU A 104 -8.08 20.51 -25.27
C LEU A 104 -9.05 19.40 -24.84
N GLU A 105 -8.70 18.14 -25.12
CA GLU A 105 -9.34 16.98 -24.49
C GLU A 105 -9.15 17.06 -22.96
N GLY A 106 -10.05 17.78 -22.29
CA GLY A 106 -9.95 18.16 -20.89
C GLY A 106 -10.79 19.38 -20.53
N ALA A 107 -11.08 20.26 -21.49
CA ALA A 107 -12.29 21.05 -21.42
C ALA A 107 -13.45 20.11 -21.75
N ALA A 108 -14.40 19.98 -20.83
CA ALA A 108 -15.67 19.32 -21.13
C ALA A 108 -16.34 20.12 -22.25
N GLU A 109 -16.07 19.73 -23.50
CA GLU A 109 -16.83 20.18 -24.65
C GLU A 109 -18.28 19.81 -24.35
N THR A 110 -19.03 20.85 -24.04
CA THR A 110 -20.44 20.81 -23.71
C THR A 110 -21.17 20.49 -25.00
N GLY A 111 -21.16 19.22 -25.41
CA GLY A 111 -22.20 18.67 -26.25
C GLY A 111 -23.47 18.67 -25.41
N LYS A 112 -24.37 19.62 -25.69
CA LYS A 112 -25.66 19.82 -24.99
C LYS A 112 -26.68 18.70 -25.28
N ASP A 113 -26.19 17.50 -25.58
CA ASP A 113 -26.94 16.42 -26.20
C ASP A 113 -26.79 15.17 -25.31
N GLY A 114 -27.41 15.18 -24.12
CA GLY A 114 -27.43 13.98 -23.28
C GLY A 114 -27.60 14.14 -21.77
N ILE A 115 -27.80 15.36 -21.26
CA ILE A 115 -28.09 15.57 -19.84
C ILE A 115 -29.59 15.34 -19.61
N THR A 116 -29.93 14.36 -18.78
CA THR A 116 -31.31 14.01 -18.41
C THR A 116 -31.50 14.16 -16.91
N ARG A 117 -32.75 14.36 -16.48
CA ARG A 117 -33.08 14.49 -15.06
C ARG A 117 -33.56 13.14 -14.52
N ASN A 118 -32.92 12.66 -13.46
CA ASN A 118 -33.30 11.43 -12.77
C ASN A 118 -34.57 11.60 -11.92
N GLU A 119 -35.08 10.48 -11.40
CA GLU A 119 -36.25 10.42 -10.51
C GLU A 119 -36.08 11.26 -9.24
N ASP A 120 -34.83 11.36 -8.74
CA ASP A 120 -34.46 12.19 -7.58
C ASP A 120 -34.29 13.69 -7.93
N GLY A 121 -34.43 14.04 -9.20
CA GLY A 121 -34.39 15.42 -9.67
C GLY A 121 -32.99 15.98 -9.95
N GLU A 122 -31.97 15.14 -9.87
CA GLU A 122 -30.59 15.45 -10.23
C GLU A 122 -30.37 15.38 -11.74
N LEU A 123 -29.47 16.23 -12.26
CA LEU A 123 -29.06 16.21 -13.65
C LEU A 123 -27.93 15.21 -13.84
N ILE A 124 -28.12 14.21 -14.70
CA ILE A 124 -27.12 13.20 -15.01
C ILE A 124 -26.81 13.12 -16.51
N ASP A 125 -25.59 12.76 -16.86
CA ASP A 125 -25.26 12.37 -18.25
C ASP A 125 -25.54 10.88 -18.51
N ALA A 126 -25.38 10.46 -19.76
CA ALA A 126 -25.45 9.06 -20.17
C ALA A 126 -24.39 8.15 -19.50
N LYS A 127 -23.40 8.71 -18.79
CA LYS A 127 -22.35 8.00 -18.06
C LYS A 127 -22.61 7.97 -16.54
N GLY A 128 -23.72 8.56 -16.07
CA GLY A 128 -24.11 8.60 -14.66
C GLY A 128 -23.39 9.66 -13.82
N ASN A 129 -22.74 10.65 -14.44
CA ASN A 129 -22.12 11.76 -13.72
C ASN A 129 -23.19 12.78 -13.30
N THR A 130 -23.21 13.14 -12.01
CA THR A 130 -24.14 14.14 -11.47
C THR A 130 -23.62 15.56 -11.67
N TYR A 131 -24.50 16.42 -12.19
CA TYR A 131 -24.27 17.84 -12.43
C TYR A 131 -25.04 18.69 -11.41
N MET A 132 -24.36 19.67 -10.83
CA MET A 132 -24.94 20.72 -10.01
C MET A 132 -24.88 22.06 -10.75
N ILE A 133 -25.91 22.89 -10.62
CA ILE A 133 -25.95 24.24 -11.21
C ILE A 133 -25.61 25.24 -10.12
N THR A 134 -24.57 26.04 -10.32
CA THR A 134 -24.16 27.14 -9.42
C THR A 134 -25.08 28.35 -9.63
N GLU A 135 -25.15 29.28 -8.67
CA GLU A 135 -26.00 30.49 -8.74
C GLU A 135 -25.76 31.35 -9.99
N ASP A 136 -24.55 31.31 -10.54
CA ASP A 136 -24.16 32.02 -11.78
C ASP A 136 -24.57 31.28 -13.08
N GLY A 137 -25.26 30.14 -12.97
CA GLY A 137 -25.72 29.33 -14.10
C GLY A 137 -24.66 28.42 -14.72
N GLU A 138 -23.52 28.23 -14.04
CA GLU A 138 -22.45 27.31 -14.46
C GLU A 138 -22.70 25.89 -13.95
N TYR A 139 -22.43 24.88 -14.78
CA TYR A 139 -22.59 23.46 -14.43
C TYR A 139 -21.30 22.90 -13.84
N VAL A 140 -21.37 22.34 -12.63
CA VAL A 140 -20.26 21.68 -11.92
C VAL A 140 -20.53 20.18 -11.83
N ILE A 141 -19.52 19.36 -12.14
CA ILE A 141 -19.59 17.89 -12.03
C ILE A 141 -19.00 17.47 -10.69
N ALA A 142 -19.75 16.72 -9.89
CA ALA A 142 -19.22 16.07 -8.69
C ALA A 142 -18.43 14.81 -9.09
N MET A 143 -17.13 14.96 -9.38
CA MET A 143 -16.27 13.80 -9.61
C MET A 143 -15.88 13.17 -8.26
N ALA A 144 -16.34 11.95 -7.99
CA ALA A 144 -15.80 11.15 -6.89
C ALA A 144 -14.32 10.89 -7.15
N ASP A 145 -13.44 11.29 -6.22
CA ASP A 145 -11.99 11.08 -6.37
C ASP A 145 -11.64 9.60 -6.21
N ASN A 146 -11.73 8.86 -7.32
CA ASN A 146 -11.38 7.46 -7.40
C ASN A 146 -9.93 7.20 -6.95
N LYS A 147 -9.01 8.14 -7.20
CA LYS A 147 -7.60 8.00 -6.81
C LYS A 147 -7.44 8.06 -5.29
N THR A 148 -8.13 9.00 -4.63
CA THR A 148 -8.12 9.09 -3.16
C THR A 148 -8.83 7.90 -2.52
N TRP A 149 -9.93 7.41 -3.11
CA TRP A 149 -10.60 6.19 -2.64
C TRP A 149 -9.71 4.95 -2.73
N LEU A 150 -9.07 4.71 -3.88
CA LEU A 150 -8.14 3.60 -4.08
C LEU A 150 -6.94 3.69 -3.13
N ASN A 151 -6.39 4.89 -2.92
CA ASN A 151 -5.30 5.10 -1.97
C ASN A 151 -5.74 4.83 -0.52
N TYR A 152 -6.95 5.24 -0.14
CA TYR A 152 -7.51 4.92 1.17
C TYR A 152 -7.67 3.40 1.35
N GLN A 153 -8.23 2.71 0.36
CA GLN A 153 -8.38 1.26 0.37
C GLN A 153 -7.02 0.56 0.50
N GLN A 154 -6.02 1.01 -0.25
CA GLN A 154 -4.66 0.49 -0.18
C GLN A 154 -4.02 0.74 1.19
N LYS A 155 -4.20 1.94 1.77
CA LYS A 155 -3.70 2.26 3.12
C LYS A 155 -4.34 1.37 4.18
N GLN A 156 -5.64 1.12 4.10
CA GLN A 156 -6.34 0.20 5.01
C GLN A 156 -5.79 -1.22 4.88
N GLN A 157 -5.63 -1.74 3.65
CA GLN A 157 -5.05 -3.07 3.43
C GLN A 157 -3.61 -3.18 3.96
N ASN A 158 -2.77 -2.15 3.71
CA ASN A 158 -1.40 -2.10 4.20
C ASN A 158 -1.34 -2.05 5.74
N ALA A 159 -2.26 -1.31 6.38
CA ALA A 159 -2.33 -1.24 7.84
C ALA A 159 -2.69 -2.60 8.45
N VAL A 160 -3.66 -3.31 7.89
CA VAL A 160 -4.04 -4.67 8.32
C VAL A 160 -2.88 -5.65 8.13
N MET A 161 -2.21 -5.62 6.97
CA MET A 161 -1.06 -6.48 6.70
C MET A 161 0.10 -6.21 7.67
N LYS A 162 0.37 -4.92 7.96
CA LYS A 162 1.40 -4.52 8.92
C LYS A 162 1.09 -5.02 10.33
N ALA A 163 -0.14 -4.85 10.81
CA ALA A 163 -0.57 -5.34 12.11
C ALA A 163 -0.40 -6.86 12.24
N LYS A 164 -0.72 -7.61 11.18
CA LYS A 164 -0.52 -9.07 11.13
C LYS A 164 0.95 -9.47 11.22
N ILE A 165 1.84 -8.80 10.49
CA ILE A 165 3.27 -9.07 10.55
C ILE A 165 3.83 -8.79 11.95
N GLU A 166 3.44 -7.67 12.57
CA GLU A 166 3.87 -7.31 13.92
C GLU A 166 3.38 -8.31 14.98
N PHE A 167 2.13 -8.78 14.85
CA PHE A 167 1.59 -9.84 15.69
C PHE A 167 2.39 -11.15 15.55
N GLU A 168 2.64 -11.60 14.32
CA GLU A 168 3.40 -12.82 14.03
C GLU A 168 4.82 -12.74 14.60
N GLN A 169 5.48 -11.58 14.48
CA GLN A 169 6.82 -11.35 15.04
C GLN A 169 6.83 -11.48 16.56
N LYS A 170 5.93 -10.76 17.26
CA LYS A 170 5.82 -10.84 18.72
C LYS A 170 5.53 -12.26 19.21
N LEU A 171 4.65 -12.97 18.50
CA LEU A 171 4.32 -14.36 18.81
C LEU A 171 5.55 -15.27 18.60
N SER A 172 6.29 -15.09 17.51
CA SER A 172 7.49 -15.88 17.23
C SER A 172 8.60 -15.69 18.28
N GLU A 173 8.84 -14.45 18.71
CA GLU A 173 9.82 -14.13 19.75
C GLU A 173 9.45 -14.80 21.07
N ARG A 174 8.15 -14.82 21.40
CA ARG A 174 7.67 -15.46 22.63
C ARG A 174 7.79 -16.98 22.57
N ILE A 175 7.47 -17.58 21.43
CA ILE A 175 7.62 -19.03 21.19
C ILE A 175 9.09 -19.45 21.29
N GLU A 176 10.02 -18.63 20.78
CA GLU A 176 11.45 -18.88 20.87
C GLU A 176 11.96 -18.81 22.32
N GLN A 177 11.45 -17.85 23.11
CA GLN A 177 11.72 -17.77 24.56
C GLN A 177 11.22 -19.01 25.31
N ASP A 178 10.01 -19.47 24.99
CA ASP A 178 9.38 -20.64 25.64
C ASP A 178 9.89 -21.98 25.06
N LYS A 179 10.82 -21.95 24.09
CA LYS A 179 11.44 -23.11 23.41
C LYS A 179 10.45 -24.08 22.76
N LYS A 180 9.26 -23.63 22.39
CA LYS A 180 8.25 -24.44 21.69
C LYS A 180 8.52 -24.48 20.19
N THR A 181 9.58 -25.19 19.79
CA THR A 181 10.01 -25.30 18.38
C THR A 181 8.99 -25.98 17.45
N GLU A 182 7.96 -26.62 18.02
CA GLU A 182 6.87 -27.27 17.29
C GLU A 182 5.84 -26.30 16.69
N PHE A 183 5.82 -25.05 17.13
CA PHE A 183 4.96 -24.00 16.56
C PHE A 183 5.64 -23.17 15.47
N LEU A 184 6.94 -23.41 15.23
CA LEU A 184 7.70 -22.71 14.21
C LEU A 184 7.65 -23.47 12.89
N ASP A 185 7.54 -22.71 11.80
CA ASP A 185 7.59 -23.23 10.45
C ASP A 185 9.04 -23.62 10.11
N PRO A 186 9.31 -24.88 9.73
CA PRO A 186 10.64 -25.31 9.34
C PRO A 186 11.05 -24.80 7.95
N LEU A 187 10.11 -24.45 7.05
CA LEU A 187 10.37 -23.91 5.72
C LEU A 187 10.71 -22.42 5.75
N LYS A 188 10.09 -21.67 6.67
CA LYS A 188 10.32 -20.24 6.85
C LYS A 188 10.89 -19.98 8.23
N SER A 189 12.20 -19.71 8.29
CA SER A 189 12.89 -19.39 9.53
C SER A 189 12.18 -18.25 10.29
N ASN A 190 11.99 -18.46 11.59
CA ASN A 190 11.43 -17.48 12.53
C ASN A 190 9.99 -17.04 12.23
N LYS A 191 9.21 -17.84 11.50
CA LYS A 191 7.77 -17.62 11.36
C LYS A 191 6.97 -18.67 12.14
N VAL A 192 5.88 -18.22 12.75
CA VAL A 192 4.92 -19.10 13.41
C VAL A 192 4.09 -19.82 12.35
N LEU A 193 3.73 -21.07 12.60
CA LEU A 193 2.81 -21.83 11.77
C LEU A 193 1.44 -21.12 11.70
N ARG A 194 0.95 -20.97 10.48
CA ARG A 194 -0.35 -20.35 10.21
C ARG A 194 -1.35 -21.42 9.82
N SER A 195 -2.59 -21.24 10.25
CA SER A 195 -3.69 -22.08 9.76
C SER A 195 -3.95 -21.72 8.29
N PRO A 196 -4.13 -22.70 7.39
CA PRO A 196 -4.21 -24.14 7.65
C PRO A 196 -2.85 -24.84 7.80
N ILE A 197 -2.71 -25.65 8.86
CA ILE A 197 -1.50 -26.43 9.16
C ILE A 197 -1.66 -27.84 8.59
N VAL A 198 -0.68 -28.27 7.79
CA VAL A 198 -0.68 -29.57 7.13
C VAL A 198 0.62 -30.32 7.36
N MET A 199 0.53 -31.64 7.26
CA MET A 199 1.65 -32.56 7.27
C MET A 199 1.64 -33.44 6.02
N THR A 200 2.82 -33.87 5.60
CA THR A 200 2.95 -34.84 4.52
C THR A 200 2.64 -36.25 5.04
N PRO A 201 2.07 -37.15 4.22
CA PRO A 201 1.74 -38.51 4.64
C PRO A 201 2.97 -39.34 5.03
N CYS A 202 4.15 -38.99 4.51
CA CYS A 202 5.41 -39.67 4.79
C CYS A 202 6.04 -39.27 6.14
N CYS A 203 5.74 -38.08 6.67
CA CYS A 203 6.42 -37.51 7.84
C CYS A 203 5.44 -37.12 8.95
N GLN A 204 4.66 -38.09 9.43
CA GLN A 204 3.72 -37.87 10.55
C GLN A 204 4.40 -37.86 11.93
N ASP A 205 5.64 -38.33 12.03
CA ASP A 205 6.34 -38.53 13.30
C ASP A 205 7.65 -37.77 13.39
N LYS A 206 7.97 -37.26 14.58
CA LYS A 206 9.28 -36.64 14.89
C LYS A 206 10.46 -37.60 14.64
N SER A 207 10.23 -38.91 14.72
CA SER A 207 11.27 -39.93 14.51
C SER A 207 11.64 -40.17 13.04
N LYS A 208 10.80 -39.74 12.09
CA LYS A 208 11.04 -39.87 10.65
C LYS A 208 11.68 -38.61 10.05
N LEU A 209 11.94 -37.60 10.88
CA LEU A 209 12.66 -36.38 10.50
C LEU A 209 14.13 -36.69 10.23
N LYS A 210 14.61 -36.36 9.03
CA LYS A 210 16.03 -36.48 8.67
C LYS A 210 16.71 -35.12 8.66
N ASN A 211 16.07 -34.12 8.04
CA ASN A 211 16.69 -32.84 7.73
C ASN A 211 16.07 -31.66 8.50
N MET A 212 14.79 -31.76 8.89
CA MET A 212 14.03 -30.63 9.44
C MET A 212 13.74 -30.77 10.94
N LYS A 213 13.57 -29.62 11.61
CA LYS A 213 13.25 -29.53 13.06
C LYS A 213 11.77 -29.82 13.37
N ASN A 214 10.90 -29.69 12.37
CA ASN A 214 9.45 -29.87 12.47
C ASN A 214 8.92 -30.51 11.16
N PHE A 215 7.77 -31.18 11.24
CA PHE A 215 7.08 -31.85 10.14
C PHE A 215 5.72 -31.22 9.79
N ASN A 216 5.35 -30.17 10.52
CA ASN A 216 4.14 -29.39 10.27
C ASN A 216 4.49 -28.16 9.44
N TYR A 217 3.63 -27.83 8.49
CA TYR A 217 3.85 -26.78 7.50
C TYR A 217 2.59 -25.94 7.30
N HIS A 218 2.76 -24.70 6.85
CA HIS A 218 1.65 -23.90 6.34
C HIS A 218 1.28 -24.37 4.93
N GLN A 219 0.01 -24.68 4.69
CA GLN A 219 -0.46 -25.33 3.46
C GLN A 219 0.04 -24.68 2.16
N PRO A 220 -0.18 -23.38 1.87
CA PRO A 220 0.24 -22.79 0.61
C PRO A 220 1.76 -22.73 0.46
N ASP A 221 2.50 -22.68 1.56
CA ASP A 221 3.96 -22.66 1.52
C ASP A 221 4.52 -24.05 1.18
N LEU A 222 3.88 -25.11 1.69
CA LEU A 222 4.20 -26.48 1.31
C LEU A 222 3.77 -26.79 -0.13
N GLU A 223 2.58 -26.36 -0.55
CA GLU A 223 2.09 -26.55 -1.92
C GLU A 223 3.01 -25.88 -2.94
N GLN A 224 3.40 -24.62 -2.72
CA GLN A 224 4.34 -23.92 -3.58
C GLN A 224 5.68 -24.66 -3.66
N LEU A 225 6.20 -25.12 -2.52
CA LEU A 225 7.46 -25.85 -2.49
C LEU A 225 7.37 -27.21 -3.19
N LEU A 226 6.27 -27.94 -3.03
CA LEU A 226 6.04 -29.21 -3.71
C LEU A 226 5.96 -29.00 -5.23
N ILE A 227 5.31 -27.91 -5.69
CA ILE A 227 5.27 -27.55 -7.11
C ILE A 227 6.68 -27.22 -7.62
N ASP A 228 7.47 -26.46 -6.87
CA ASP A 228 8.83 -26.07 -7.25
C ASP A 228 9.85 -27.24 -7.20
N LYS A 229 9.55 -28.29 -6.45
CA LYS A 229 10.42 -29.45 -6.20
C LYS A 229 9.86 -30.76 -6.78
N ASP A 230 9.05 -30.71 -7.83
CA ASP A 230 8.50 -31.89 -8.52
C ASP A 230 7.83 -32.90 -7.56
N PHE A 231 7.03 -32.42 -6.61
CA PHE A 231 6.31 -33.22 -5.60
C PHE A 231 7.19 -34.06 -4.65
N HIS A 232 8.43 -33.63 -4.42
CA HIS A 232 9.33 -34.27 -3.45
C HIS A 232 9.14 -33.71 -2.04
N CYS A 233 9.10 -34.61 -1.04
CA CYS A 233 9.02 -34.19 0.36
C CYS A 233 10.26 -33.38 0.78
N PRO A 234 10.13 -32.18 1.36
CA PRO A 234 11.28 -31.40 1.84
C PRO A 234 12.01 -32.02 3.04
N ASN A 235 11.45 -33.05 3.68
CA ASN A 235 12.05 -33.69 4.85
C ASN A 235 12.67 -35.05 4.55
N CYS A 236 11.98 -35.93 3.81
CA CYS A 236 12.44 -37.28 3.54
C CYS A 236 12.72 -37.59 2.07
N ASP A 237 12.56 -36.61 1.17
CA ASP A 237 12.75 -36.71 -0.28
C ASP A 237 11.98 -37.87 -0.93
N THR A 238 10.86 -38.28 -0.33
CA THR A 238 9.97 -39.26 -0.96
C THR A 238 9.26 -38.60 -2.13
N GLU A 239 9.33 -39.27 -3.28
CA GLU A 239 8.62 -38.92 -4.52
C GLU A 239 7.10 -39.10 -4.36
N ASP A 240 6.33 -38.51 -5.29
CA ASP A 240 4.87 -38.64 -5.42
C ASP A 240 4.02 -38.13 -4.24
N ILE A 241 4.36 -36.96 -3.67
CA ILE A 241 3.48 -36.28 -2.71
C ILE A 241 2.53 -35.32 -3.42
N PHE A 242 1.31 -35.78 -3.63
CA PHE A 242 0.24 -34.96 -4.19
C PHE A 242 -0.33 -33.97 -3.17
N LEU A 243 -0.80 -32.81 -3.66
CA LEU A 243 -1.44 -31.77 -2.84
C LEU A 243 -2.68 -32.31 -2.11
N ASP A 244 -3.44 -33.21 -2.74
CA ASP A 244 -4.66 -33.78 -2.17
C ASP A 244 -4.39 -34.77 -1.03
N SER A 245 -3.18 -35.33 -0.98
CA SER A 245 -2.77 -36.30 0.05
C SER A 245 -2.26 -35.64 1.33
N LEU A 246 -2.28 -34.31 1.40
CA LEU A 246 -1.87 -33.54 2.58
C LEU A 246 -2.88 -33.71 3.72
N ILE A 247 -2.36 -34.00 4.92
CA ILE A 247 -3.19 -34.25 6.10
C ILE A 247 -3.21 -32.98 6.94
N ARG A 248 -4.41 -32.46 7.23
CA ARG A 248 -4.56 -31.29 8.11
C ARG A 248 -4.39 -31.67 9.57
N ASN A 249 -3.61 -30.88 10.31
CA ASN A 249 -3.42 -31.04 11.74
C ASN A 249 -4.25 -30.00 12.52
N THR A 250 -5.48 -30.34 12.87
CA THR A 250 -6.38 -29.42 13.60
C THR A 250 -6.02 -29.26 15.07
N ASP A 251 -5.31 -30.22 15.66
CA ASP A 251 -4.90 -30.19 17.08
C ASP A 251 -3.85 -29.09 17.32
N LEU A 252 -2.83 -29.02 16.47
CA LEU A 252 -1.82 -27.94 16.56
C LEU A 252 -2.41 -26.56 16.27
N GLU A 253 -3.39 -26.46 15.37
CA GLU A 253 -4.09 -25.20 15.11
C GLU A 253 -4.79 -24.70 16.37
N GLN A 254 -5.46 -25.59 17.09
CA GLN A 254 -6.13 -25.25 18.33
C GLN A 254 -5.12 -24.85 19.42
N GLN A 255 -4.02 -25.60 19.57
CA GLN A 255 -2.98 -25.27 20.55
C GLN A 255 -2.32 -23.90 20.30
N ILE A 256 -2.06 -23.55 19.03
CA ILE A 256 -1.51 -22.23 18.68
C ILE A 256 -2.53 -21.13 18.98
N ASN A 257 -3.81 -21.35 18.68
CA ASN A 257 -4.86 -20.38 18.97
C ASN A 257 -5.05 -20.17 20.48
N ASP A 258 -5.05 -21.25 21.26
CA ASP A 258 -5.19 -21.18 22.71
C ASP A 258 -3.98 -20.51 23.36
N TYR A 259 -2.77 -20.78 22.84
CA TYR A 259 -1.55 -20.09 23.28
C TYR A 259 -1.55 -18.60 22.91
N ALA A 260 -2.01 -18.23 21.71
CA ALA A 260 -2.16 -16.83 21.31
C ALA A 260 -3.13 -16.08 22.24
N LYS A 261 -4.24 -16.73 22.63
CA LYS A 261 -5.19 -16.20 23.62
C LYS A 261 -4.60 -16.08 25.01
N GLU A 262 -3.82 -17.06 25.46
CA GLU A 262 -3.17 -17.04 26.78
C GLU A 262 -2.17 -15.87 26.91
N ILE A 263 -1.45 -15.55 25.84
CA ILE A 263 -0.52 -14.40 25.79
C ILE A 263 -1.28 -13.06 25.68
N GLY A 264 -2.58 -13.09 25.37
CA GLY A 264 -3.41 -11.89 25.22
C GLY A 264 -3.11 -11.12 23.93
N LEU A 265 -2.56 -11.78 22.91
CA LEU A 265 -2.41 -11.19 21.59
C LEU A 265 -3.72 -11.43 20.81
N GLU A 266 -4.47 -10.36 20.55
CA GLU A 266 -5.69 -10.44 19.75
C GLU A 266 -5.33 -10.57 18.26
N ASN A 267 -5.93 -11.55 17.60
CA ASN A 267 -5.67 -11.82 16.19
C ASN A 267 -6.31 -10.70 15.34
N PRO A 268 -5.55 -9.96 14.51
CA PRO A 268 -6.10 -8.84 13.74
C PRO A 268 -7.19 -9.24 12.74
N ASP A 269 -7.22 -10.53 12.37
CA ASP A 269 -8.27 -11.12 11.53
C ASP A 269 -9.63 -11.15 12.25
N GLU A 270 -9.69 -11.33 13.58
CA GLU A 270 -10.94 -11.26 14.34
C GLU A 270 -11.48 -9.83 14.46
N GLU A 271 -10.59 -8.84 14.64
CA GLU A 271 -11.01 -7.44 14.71
C GLU A 271 -11.58 -6.96 13.36
N SER A 272 -10.97 -7.42 12.27
CA SER A 272 -11.43 -7.14 10.90
C SER A 272 -12.81 -7.75 10.62
N LEU A 273 -13.07 -8.97 11.09
CA LEU A 273 -14.37 -9.64 11.02
C LEU A 273 -15.43 -8.96 11.89
N LYS A 274 -15.08 -8.49 13.09
CA LYS A 274 -16.00 -7.70 13.93
C LYS A 274 -16.42 -6.41 13.22
N ARG A 275 -15.46 -5.67 12.65
CA ARG A 275 -15.73 -4.43 11.90
C ARG A 275 -16.62 -4.64 10.67
N SER A 276 -16.43 -5.74 9.92
CA SER A 276 -17.26 -6.03 8.76
C SER A 276 -18.70 -6.42 9.15
N VAL A 277 -18.86 -7.19 10.23
CA VAL A 277 -20.18 -7.56 10.77
C VAL A 277 -20.93 -6.32 11.28
N ASP A 278 -20.24 -5.39 11.96
CA ASP A 278 -20.84 -4.15 12.45
C ASP A 278 -21.23 -3.18 11.31
N ALA A 279 -20.49 -3.20 10.19
CA ALA A 279 -20.81 -2.39 9.01
C ALA A 279 -22.04 -2.90 8.26
N VAL A 280 -22.29 -4.22 8.25
CA VAL A 280 -23.48 -4.83 7.64
C VAL A 280 -24.75 -4.62 8.49
N ARG A 281 -24.57 -4.32 9.78
CA ARG A 281 -25.67 -4.16 10.74
C ARG A 281 -26.22 -2.72 10.83
N ARG A 282 -25.57 -1.77 10.15
CA ARG A 282 -26.04 -0.38 9.98
C ARG A 282 -26.64 -0.21 8.60
#